data_AF-A0A1F4YNH4-F1
#
_entry.id   AF-A0A1F4YNH4-F1
#
_cell.length_a   1.000
_cell.length_b   1.000
_cell.length_c   1.000
_cell.angle_alpha   90.00
_cell.angle_beta   90.00
_cell.angle_gamma   90.00
#
_symmetry.space_group_name_H-M   'P 1'
#
loop_
_entity.id
_entity.type
_entity.pdbx_description
1 polymer ?
#
loop_
_entity_poly.entity_id
_entity_poly.type
_entity_poly.pdbx_seq_one_letter_code
_entity_poly.pdbx_strand_id
1 'polypeptide(L)'
;MDLNQPVLSVARLPSITFQHTQTVGEAIASLKIREPGDDILYFYVIDSSDRLIGVVPVRRLLLSRSDSRIGEIMIHDLISIPSTASLLEASEMLLEKRLLALPIVDSGGIFRGIIDISIFSDEMPSLVRKHEVDSAFQLIGVHVSLGRNVSPLRSFKDRFPWLLSNITGGIICAIIAGMYESLIGFVTLLALFIPVVLALSESVSMQSMTLTLQTLSRGPHQWSLLFNAVKRELFAAILLGLASGLAVGLISYIWKKQAPASIAIGASIALAMVTACILGVLIPGAVRAFRRDPGIASGPIVLALADIATLIFFFNLAGWLLG
;
A
#
# COMPACT_ATOMS: atom_id res chain seq x y z
N MET A 1 2.10 -7.32 -22.96
CA MET A 1 0.70 -7.77 -22.95
C MET A 1 -0.19 -6.58 -22.58
N ASP A 2 -1.41 -6.46 -23.13
CA ASP A 2 -2.35 -5.43 -22.65
C ASP A 2 -3.02 -5.94 -21.36
N LEU A 3 -2.70 -5.34 -20.22
CA LEU A 3 -3.20 -5.79 -18.92
C LEU A 3 -4.69 -5.49 -18.70
N ASN A 4 -5.27 -4.61 -19.53
CA ASN A 4 -6.69 -4.26 -19.46
C ASN A 4 -7.58 -5.19 -20.29
N GLN A 5 -7.00 -6.11 -21.07
CA GLN A 5 -7.80 -7.06 -21.84
C GLN A 5 -8.47 -8.10 -20.90
N PRO A 6 -9.63 -8.66 -21.29
CA PRO A 6 -10.33 -9.65 -20.48
C PRO A 6 -9.50 -10.93 -20.29
N VAL A 7 -9.57 -11.53 -19.10
CA VAL A 7 -8.90 -12.81 -18.77
C VAL A 7 -9.26 -13.93 -19.74
N LEU A 8 -10.49 -13.91 -20.27
CA LEU A 8 -10.98 -14.92 -21.21
C LEU A 8 -10.18 -14.95 -22.53
N SER A 9 -9.55 -13.83 -22.92
CA SER A 9 -8.79 -13.73 -24.19
C SER A 9 -7.53 -14.61 -24.23
N VAL A 10 -6.97 -14.93 -23.06
CA VAL A 10 -5.77 -15.75 -22.89
C VAL A 10 -6.01 -16.96 -21.99
N ALA A 11 -7.29 -17.24 -21.68
CA ALA A 11 -7.68 -18.39 -20.89
C ALA A 11 -7.31 -19.69 -21.59
N ARG A 12 -6.76 -20.64 -20.82
CA ARG A 12 -6.54 -22.01 -21.28
C ARG A 12 -7.64 -22.89 -20.73
N LEU A 13 -8.15 -23.81 -21.54
CA LEU A 13 -9.00 -24.86 -21.01
C LEU A 13 -8.11 -25.85 -20.25
N PRO A 14 -8.44 -26.21 -19.00
CA PRO A 14 -7.66 -27.21 -18.28
C PRO A 14 -7.76 -28.53 -19.02
N SER A 15 -6.61 -29.20 -19.17
CA SER A 15 -6.52 -30.48 -19.88
C SER A 15 -7.40 -31.54 -19.23
N ILE A 16 -7.66 -31.44 -17.92
CA ILE A 16 -8.41 -32.42 -17.13
C ILE A 16 -9.25 -31.73 -16.06
N THR A 17 -10.53 -32.06 -16.02
CA THR A 17 -11.48 -31.75 -14.93
C THR A 17 -12.07 -33.07 -14.41
N PHE A 18 -12.44 -33.09 -13.13
CA PHE A 18 -13.09 -34.25 -12.51
C PHE A 18 -14.54 -33.95 -12.17
N GLN A 19 -15.38 -34.97 -12.20
CA GLN A 19 -16.72 -34.89 -11.64
C GLN A 19 -16.69 -35.30 -10.17
N HIS A 20 -17.45 -34.64 -9.31
CA HIS A 20 -17.50 -34.97 -7.88
C HIS A 20 -17.96 -36.41 -7.57
N THR A 21 -18.71 -37.02 -8.49
CA THR A 21 -19.23 -38.39 -8.38
C THR A 21 -18.20 -39.47 -8.71
N GLN A 22 -17.12 -39.12 -9.41
CA GLN A 22 -16.08 -40.07 -9.80
C GLN A 22 -15.33 -40.60 -8.58
N THR A 23 -14.86 -41.85 -8.69
CA THR A 23 -13.93 -42.40 -7.70
C THR A 23 -12.50 -41.95 -7.97
N VAL A 24 -11.65 -41.97 -6.94
CA VAL A 24 -10.21 -41.68 -7.08
C VAL A 24 -9.56 -42.61 -8.11
N GLY A 25 -9.96 -43.89 -8.15
CA GLY A 25 -9.47 -44.86 -9.13
C GLY A 25 -9.81 -44.48 -10.57
N GLU A 26 -11.05 -44.07 -10.83
CA GLU A 26 -11.49 -43.58 -12.15
C GLU A 26 -10.78 -42.29 -12.57
N ALA A 27 -10.59 -41.37 -11.63
CA ALA A 27 -9.86 -40.13 -11.87
C ALA A 27 -8.39 -40.41 -12.25
N ILE A 28 -7.69 -41.26 -11.50
CA ILE A 28 -6.30 -41.66 -11.80
C ILE A 28 -6.20 -42.42 -13.12
N ALA A 29 -7.16 -43.31 -13.42
CA ALA A 29 -7.20 -43.99 -14.73
C ALA A 29 -7.39 -42.99 -15.88
N SER A 30 -8.24 -41.98 -15.70
CA SER A 30 -8.45 -40.91 -16.68
C SER A 30 -7.20 -40.05 -16.88
N LEU A 31 -6.41 -39.83 -15.83
CA LEU A 31 -5.11 -39.14 -15.93
C LEU A 31 -4.12 -39.94 -16.80
N LYS A 32 -4.04 -41.26 -16.61
CA LYS A 32 -3.11 -42.12 -17.36
C LYS A 32 -3.44 -42.19 -18.85
N ILE A 33 -4.71 -42.10 -19.22
CA ILE A 33 -5.16 -42.18 -20.61
C ILE A 33 -4.94 -40.86 -21.35
N ARG A 34 -5.11 -39.73 -20.67
CA ARG A 34 -5.10 -38.40 -21.30
C ARG A 34 -3.72 -37.76 -21.40
N GLU A 35 -2.68 -38.39 -20.85
CA GLU A 35 -1.29 -37.86 -20.79
C GLU A 35 -1.27 -36.35 -20.56
N PRO A 36 -1.68 -35.89 -19.36
CA PRO A 36 -1.66 -34.48 -19.08
C PRO A 36 -0.26 -33.94 -19.30
N GLY A 37 -0.15 -32.85 -20.06
CA GLY A 37 1.14 -32.21 -20.35
C GLY A 37 1.87 -31.77 -19.07
N ASP A 38 3.13 -31.35 -19.23
CA ASP A 38 4.07 -31.08 -18.13
C ASP A 38 3.62 -30.01 -17.10
N ASP A 39 2.54 -29.28 -17.36
CA ASP A 39 2.08 -28.12 -16.58
C ASP A 39 0.77 -28.34 -15.80
N ILE A 40 0.60 -29.48 -15.11
CA ILE A 40 -0.56 -29.67 -14.22
C ILE A 40 -0.35 -28.94 -12.89
N LEU A 41 -0.99 -27.78 -12.74
CA LEU A 41 -0.93 -27.01 -11.49
C LEU A 41 -2.02 -27.40 -10.49
N TYR A 42 -3.26 -27.61 -10.97
CA TYR A 42 -4.42 -27.92 -10.13
C TYR A 42 -5.44 -28.82 -10.86
N PHE A 43 -6.13 -29.69 -10.12
CA PHE A 43 -7.27 -30.45 -10.63
C PHE A 43 -8.58 -29.84 -10.14
N TYR A 44 -9.35 -29.28 -11.06
CA TYR A 44 -10.64 -28.66 -10.74
C TYR A 44 -11.77 -29.68 -10.81
N VAL A 45 -12.74 -29.53 -9.90
CA VAL A 45 -13.93 -30.39 -9.80
C VAL A 45 -15.15 -29.60 -10.23
N ILE A 46 -15.92 -30.21 -11.13
CA ILE A 46 -17.17 -29.66 -11.65
C ILE A 46 -18.37 -30.52 -11.27
N ASP A 47 -19.54 -29.90 -11.19
CA ASP A 47 -20.82 -30.60 -11.04
C ASP A 47 -21.41 -31.03 -12.39
N SER A 48 -22.61 -31.62 -12.37
CA SER A 48 -23.34 -32.03 -13.58
C SER A 48 -23.83 -30.87 -14.46
N SER A 49 -23.69 -29.63 -13.99
CA SER A 49 -24.08 -28.39 -14.69
C SER A 49 -22.85 -27.55 -15.05
N ASP A 50 -21.66 -28.16 -15.10
CA ASP A 50 -20.36 -27.54 -15.39
C ASP A 50 -19.97 -26.40 -14.43
N ARG A 51 -20.57 -26.35 -13.24
CA ARG A 51 -20.21 -25.38 -12.22
C ARG A 51 -18.97 -25.81 -11.48
N LEU A 52 -18.10 -24.86 -11.20
CA LEU A 52 -16.90 -25.09 -10.42
C LEU A 52 -17.26 -25.25 -8.94
N ILE A 53 -16.99 -26.43 -8.37
CA ILE A 53 -17.40 -26.78 -7.00
C ILE A 53 -16.23 -27.15 -6.08
N GLY A 54 -15.02 -27.31 -6.62
CA GLY A 54 -13.85 -27.54 -5.78
C GLY A 54 -12.55 -27.75 -6.54
N VAL A 55 -11.50 -28.01 -5.78
CA VAL A 55 -10.16 -28.35 -6.28
C VAL A 55 -9.59 -29.54 -5.50
N VAL A 56 -8.90 -30.45 -6.19
CA VAL A 56 -8.21 -31.59 -5.59
C VAL A 56 -6.71 -31.40 -5.71
N PRO A 57 -5.98 -31.29 -4.58
CA PRO A 57 -4.52 -31.31 -4.61
C PRO A 57 -4.01 -32.68 -5.08
N VAL A 58 -3.02 -32.69 -5.97
CA VAL A 58 -2.38 -33.91 -6.51
C VAL A 58 -1.98 -34.87 -5.38
N ARG A 59 -1.32 -34.35 -4.34
CA ARG A 59 -0.90 -35.13 -3.17
C ARG A 59 -2.07 -35.85 -2.48
N ARG A 60 -3.24 -35.19 -2.39
CA ARG A 60 -4.43 -35.79 -1.76
C ARG A 60 -5.01 -36.87 -2.65
N LEU A 61 -5.11 -36.63 -3.96
CA LEU A 61 -5.56 -37.63 -4.94
C LEU A 61 -4.72 -38.91 -4.88
N LEU A 62 -3.38 -38.78 -4.78
CA LEU A 62 -2.46 -39.93 -4.75
C LEU A 62 -2.46 -40.71 -3.43
N LEU A 63 -2.83 -40.08 -2.31
CA LEU A 63 -2.83 -40.69 -0.98
C LEU A 63 -4.20 -41.23 -0.55
N SER A 64 -5.26 -40.88 -1.28
CA SER A 64 -6.62 -41.35 -1.01
C SER A 64 -6.85 -42.77 -1.53
N ARG A 65 -7.82 -43.47 -0.93
CA ARG A 65 -8.17 -44.83 -1.37
C ARG A 65 -8.89 -44.76 -2.72
N SER A 66 -8.65 -45.74 -3.58
CA SER A 66 -9.20 -45.78 -4.95
C SER A 66 -10.73 -45.78 -5.01
N ASP A 67 -11.40 -46.26 -3.96
CA ASP A 67 -12.86 -46.34 -3.81
C ASP A 67 -13.49 -45.06 -3.25
N SER A 68 -12.70 -44.14 -2.68
CA SER A 68 -13.19 -42.84 -2.19
C SER A 68 -13.67 -41.97 -3.35
N ARG A 69 -14.68 -41.12 -3.09
CA ARG A 69 -15.20 -40.19 -4.10
C ARG A 69 -14.38 -38.91 -4.17
N ILE A 70 -14.27 -38.33 -5.36
CA ILE A 70 -13.61 -37.03 -5.57
C ILE A 70 -14.23 -35.93 -4.70
N GLY A 71 -15.56 -35.92 -4.58
CA GLY A 71 -16.28 -34.98 -3.72
C GLY A 71 -15.92 -35.06 -2.22
N GLU A 72 -15.45 -36.21 -1.74
CA GLU A 72 -15.06 -36.39 -0.33
C GLU A 72 -13.66 -35.83 -0.04
N ILE A 73 -12.81 -35.77 -1.06
CA ILE A 73 -11.40 -35.36 -0.92
C ILE A 73 -11.16 -33.94 -1.43
N MET A 74 -12.11 -33.35 -2.17
CA MET A 74 -11.97 -32.00 -2.72
C MET A 74 -12.02 -30.91 -1.64
N ILE A 75 -11.35 -29.81 -1.92
CA ILE A 75 -11.43 -28.57 -1.14
C ILE A 75 -12.48 -27.69 -1.80
N HIS A 76 -13.48 -27.27 -1.02
CA HIS A 76 -14.62 -26.47 -1.50
C HIS A 76 -14.33 -24.97 -1.47
N ASP A 77 -13.41 -24.54 -0.61
CA ASP A 77 -12.96 -23.14 -0.51
C ASP A 77 -12.03 -22.84 -1.68
N LEU A 78 -12.61 -22.37 -2.78
CA LEU A 78 -11.92 -22.06 -4.02
C LEU A 78 -11.98 -20.56 -4.29
N ILE A 79 -10.87 -20.03 -4.77
CA ILE A 79 -10.77 -18.64 -5.22
C ILE A 79 -10.87 -18.67 -6.73
N SER A 80 -11.91 -18.02 -7.29
CA SER A 80 -12.16 -17.94 -8.72
C SER A 80 -12.24 -16.49 -9.18
N ILE A 81 -11.97 -16.27 -10.48
CA ILE A 81 -12.06 -14.96 -11.10
C ILE A 81 -13.21 -14.89 -12.12
N PRO A 82 -13.97 -13.77 -12.18
CA PRO A 82 -14.99 -13.58 -13.21
C PRO A 82 -14.40 -13.54 -14.62
N SER A 83 -15.13 -14.06 -15.61
CA SER A 83 -14.74 -14.03 -17.04
C SER A 83 -14.59 -12.61 -17.61
N THR A 84 -15.21 -11.63 -16.97
CA THR A 84 -15.14 -10.21 -17.33
C THR A 84 -13.96 -9.47 -16.70
N ALA A 85 -13.22 -10.12 -15.80
CA ALA A 85 -12.10 -9.52 -15.12
C ALA A 85 -10.94 -9.22 -16.09
N SER A 86 -10.11 -8.25 -15.73
CA SER A 86 -8.90 -7.89 -16.48
C SER A 86 -7.72 -8.79 -16.12
N LEU A 87 -6.70 -8.83 -16.99
CA LEU A 87 -5.44 -9.53 -16.67
C LEU A 87 -4.71 -8.91 -15.49
N LEU A 88 -4.87 -7.60 -15.26
CA LEU A 88 -4.34 -6.94 -14.08
C LEU A 88 -4.95 -7.53 -12.79
N GLU A 89 -6.27 -7.59 -12.70
CA GLU A 89 -6.99 -8.17 -11.56
C GLU A 89 -6.59 -9.64 -11.32
N ALA A 90 -6.41 -10.42 -12.39
CA ALA A 90 -5.92 -11.79 -12.29
C ALA A 90 -4.50 -11.86 -11.73
N SER A 91 -3.60 -10.99 -12.18
CA SER A 91 -2.22 -10.94 -11.71
C SER A 91 -2.12 -10.56 -10.23
N GLU A 92 -2.91 -9.56 -9.80
CA GLU A 92 -2.97 -9.13 -8.40
C GLU A 92 -3.45 -10.28 -7.51
N MET A 93 -4.51 -10.99 -7.94
CA MET A 93 -5.07 -12.09 -7.16
C MET A 93 -4.14 -13.31 -7.10
N LEU A 94 -3.44 -13.64 -8.18
CA LEU A 94 -2.39 -14.68 -8.18
C LEU A 94 -1.29 -14.36 -7.15
N LEU A 95 -0.82 -13.11 -7.11
CA LEU A 95 0.23 -12.66 -6.20
C LEU A 95 -0.23 -12.59 -4.75
N GLU A 96 -1.37 -11.96 -4.48
CA GLU A 96 -1.91 -11.77 -3.13
C GLU A 96 -2.19 -13.12 -2.46
N LYS A 97 -2.76 -14.06 -3.23
CA LYS A 97 -3.13 -15.39 -2.74
C LYS A 97 -2.04 -16.44 -2.91
N ARG A 98 -0.89 -16.09 -3.53
CA ARG A 98 0.24 -16.99 -3.84
C ARG A 98 -0.21 -18.24 -4.61
N LEU A 99 -1.11 -18.06 -5.56
CA LEU A 99 -1.63 -19.13 -6.41
C LEU A 99 -0.84 -19.21 -7.70
N LEU A 100 -0.67 -20.42 -8.25
CA LEU A 100 0.01 -20.62 -9.53
C LEU A 100 -0.95 -20.57 -10.72
N ALA A 101 -2.25 -20.75 -10.47
CA ALA A 101 -3.31 -20.60 -11.46
C ALA A 101 -4.64 -20.25 -10.79
N LEU A 102 -5.51 -19.58 -11.54
CA LEU A 102 -6.85 -19.21 -11.12
C LEU A 102 -7.90 -19.78 -12.08
N PRO A 103 -8.98 -20.37 -11.55
CA PRO A 103 -10.12 -20.75 -12.35
C PRO A 103 -10.98 -19.53 -12.73
N ILE A 104 -11.38 -19.50 -14.00
CA ILE A 104 -12.25 -18.46 -14.57
C ILE A 104 -13.68 -18.99 -14.57
N VAL A 105 -14.61 -18.21 -14.01
CA VAL A 105 -16.04 -18.54 -13.96
C VAL A 105 -16.88 -17.44 -14.59
N ASP A 106 -18.01 -17.81 -15.19
CA ASP A 106 -19.00 -16.81 -15.62
C ASP A 106 -19.95 -16.41 -14.48
N SER A 107 -20.90 -15.53 -14.78
CA SER A 107 -21.91 -15.06 -13.83
C SER A 107 -22.82 -16.16 -13.28
N GLY A 108 -22.91 -17.31 -13.96
CA GLY A 108 -23.66 -18.49 -13.52
C GLY A 108 -22.83 -19.49 -12.72
N GLY A 109 -21.55 -19.18 -12.45
CA GLY A 109 -20.61 -20.08 -11.79
C GLY A 109 -20.08 -21.19 -12.70
N ILE A 110 -20.35 -21.12 -14.02
CA ILE A 110 -19.90 -22.13 -14.97
C ILE A 110 -18.41 -21.94 -15.20
N PHE A 111 -17.68 -23.05 -15.17
CA PHE A 111 -16.24 -23.05 -15.35
C PHE A 111 -15.86 -22.80 -16.81
N ARG A 112 -15.10 -21.73 -17.09
CA ARG A 112 -14.75 -21.29 -18.45
C ARG A 112 -13.30 -21.53 -18.82
N GLY A 113 -12.43 -21.79 -17.85
CA GLY A 113 -11.02 -22.07 -18.11
C GLY A 113 -10.14 -21.70 -16.91
N ILE A 114 -8.84 -21.65 -17.15
CA ILE A 114 -7.83 -21.29 -16.17
C ILE A 114 -6.90 -20.23 -16.74
N ILE A 115 -6.36 -19.42 -15.85
CA ILE A 115 -5.23 -18.54 -16.12
C ILE A 115 -4.08 -18.92 -15.21
N ASP A 116 -2.94 -19.24 -15.79
CA ASP A 116 -1.74 -19.64 -15.07
C ASP A 116 -0.76 -18.47 -14.90
N ILE A 117 0.17 -18.61 -13.96
CA ILE A 117 1.22 -17.62 -13.72
C ILE A 117 2.24 -17.57 -14.87
N SER A 118 2.31 -18.60 -15.72
CA SER A 118 3.25 -18.67 -16.84
C SER A 118 2.95 -17.62 -17.90
N ILE A 119 1.68 -17.24 -18.09
CA ILE A 119 1.27 -16.12 -18.95
C ILE A 119 1.93 -14.81 -18.53
N PHE A 120 2.29 -14.68 -17.25
CA PHE A 120 2.92 -13.48 -16.71
C PHE A 120 4.43 -13.64 -16.49
N SER A 121 5.08 -14.73 -16.89
CA SER A 121 6.50 -14.99 -16.54
C SER A 121 7.47 -13.89 -16.99
N ASP A 122 7.22 -13.28 -18.14
CA ASP A 122 8.06 -12.20 -18.68
C ASP A 122 7.75 -10.83 -18.05
N GLU A 123 6.56 -10.67 -17.44
CA GLU A 123 6.07 -9.41 -16.88
C GLU A 123 5.99 -9.40 -15.34
N MET A 124 6.00 -10.55 -14.67
CA MET A 124 5.93 -10.68 -13.20
C MET A 124 7.05 -9.94 -12.46
N PRO A 125 8.32 -10.01 -12.90
CA PRO A 125 9.38 -9.21 -12.28
C PRO A 125 9.14 -7.70 -12.41
N SER A 126 8.30 -7.28 -13.37
CA SER A 126 7.92 -5.89 -13.59
C SER A 126 6.62 -5.51 -12.90
N LEU A 127 5.64 -6.41 -12.76
CA LEU A 127 4.34 -6.16 -12.13
C LEU A 127 4.43 -6.07 -10.61
N VAL A 128 5.12 -7.02 -9.97
CA VAL A 128 5.40 -6.97 -8.51
C VAL A 128 6.17 -5.69 -8.19
N ARG A 129 7.18 -5.38 -9.02
CA ARG A 129 7.92 -4.13 -8.90
C ARG A 129 7.00 -2.94 -9.11
N LYS A 130 6.16 -2.94 -10.13
CA LYS A 130 5.28 -1.82 -10.48
C LYS A 130 4.29 -1.50 -9.37
N HIS A 131 3.72 -2.49 -8.68
CA HIS A 131 2.83 -2.23 -7.54
C HIS A 131 3.54 -1.64 -6.33
N GLU A 132 4.71 -2.18 -5.97
CA GLU A 132 5.53 -1.65 -4.87
C GLU A 132 6.08 -0.25 -5.20
N VAL A 133 6.49 -0.05 -6.45
CA VAL A 133 7.05 1.18 -7.02
C VAL A 133 5.96 2.24 -7.14
N ASP A 134 4.82 1.96 -7.77
CA ASP A 134 3.73 2.93 -7.93
C ASP A 134 3.19 3.38 -6.57
N SER A 135 3.10 2.47 -5.59
CA SER A 135 2.73 2.84 -4.22
C SER A 135 3.76 3.78 -3.58
N ALA A 136 5.06 3.47 -3.72
CA ALA A 136 6.15 4.31 -3.20
C ALA A 136 6.24 5.68 -3.91
N PHE A 137 5.97 5.74 -5.20
CA PHE A 137 6.03 6.97 -5.98
C PHE A 137 4.76 7.82 -5.84
N GLN A 138 3.58 7.20 -5.64
CA GLN A 138 2.35 7.90 -5.28
C GLN A 138 2.50 8.63 -3.93
N LEU A 139 3.19 8.03 -2.96
CA LEU A 139 3.53 8.68 -1.68
C LEU A 139 4.32 9.99 -1.86
N ILE A 140 5.16 10.07 -2.89
CA ILE A 140 5.97 11.25 -3.23
C ILE A 140 5.25 12.15 -4.26
N GLY A 141 3.99 11.85 -4.60
CA GLY A 141 3.19 12.61 -5.57
C GLY A 141 3.59 12.40 -7.03
N VAL A 142 4.39 11.38 -7.33
CA VAL A 142 4.78 11.01 -8.69
C VAL A 142 3.88 9.88 -9.18
N HIS A 143 2.94 10.18 -10.09
CA HIS A 143 2.29 9.12 -10.87
C HIS A 143 3.30 8.58 -11.87
N VAL A 144 3.79 7.37 -11.60
CA VAL A 144 4.76 6.73 -12.46
C VAL A 144 4.03 5.95 -13.56
N SER A 145 3.82 6.61 -14.70
CA SER A 145 3.63 5.88 -15.96
C SER A 145 4.97 5.30 -16.42
N LEU A 146 5.54 4.35 -15.68
CA LEU A 146 6.70 3.57 -16.14
C LEU A 146 6.20 2.62 -17.24
N GLY A 147 6.62 2.89 -18.48
CA GLY A 147 6.39 2.00 -19.62
C GLY A 147 6.17 2.69 -20.98
N ARG A 148 6.07 4.02 -21.05
CA ARG A 148 5.99 4.73 -22.33
C ARG A 148 7.06 5.81 -22.41
N ASN A 149 7.57 6.07 -23.61
CA ASN A 149 8.26 7.32 -23.97
C ASN A 149 7.30 8.49 -23.72
N VAL A 150 7.19 8.94 -22.46
CA VAL A 150 6.32 10.04 -22.08
C VAL A 150 7.01 11.32 -22.54
N SER A 151 6.34 12.11 -23.38
CA SER A 151 6.90 13.39 -23.82
C SER A 151 7.10 14.32 -22.60
N PRO A 152 8.12 15.19 -22.59
CA PRO A 152 8.37 16.12 -21.47
C PRO A 152 7.13 16.95 -21.12
N LEU A 153 6.35 17.36 -22.11
CA LEU A 153 5.09 18.09 -21.95
C LEU A 153 4.00 17.29 -21.22
N ARG A 154 3.92 15.98 -21.44
CA ARG A 154 2.94 15.13 -20.75
C ARG A 154 3.36 14.92 -19.30
N SER A 155 4.65 14.66 -19.04
CA SER A 155 5.16 14.59 -17.67
C SER A 155 4.99 15.91 -16.90
N PHE A 156 5.10 17.07 -17.56
CA PHE A 156 4.80 18.37 -16.93
C PHE A 156 3.33 18.46 -16.53
N LYS A 157 2.40 18.15 -17.43
CA LYS A 157 0.96 18.20 -17.14
C LYS A 157 0.54 17.27 -16.01
N ASP A 158 1.21 16.13 -15.87
CA ASP A 158 0.92 15.16 -14.81
C ASP A 158 1.51 15.58 -13.44
N ARG A 159 2.65 16.27 -13.41
CA ARG A 159 3.35 16.67 -12.16
C ARG A 159 3.03 18.07 -11.68
N PHE A 160 2.75 19.00 -12.59
CA PHE A 160 2.56 20.42 -12.26
C PHE A 160 1.37 20.68 -11.32
N PRO A 161 0.20 20.01 -11.45
CA PRO A 161 -0.90 20.17 -10.48
C PRO A 161 -0.48 19.79 -9.05
N TRP A 162 0.32 18.73 -8.91
CA TRP A 162 0.86 18.32 -7.61
C TRP A 162 1.85 19.33 -7.06
N LEU A 163 2.75 19.85 -7.92
CA LEU A 163 3.67 20.92 -7.53
C LEU A 163 2.92 22.19 -7.10
N LEU A 164 1.81 22.52 -7.77
CA LEU A 164 0.96 23.66 -7.42
C LEU A 164 0.36 23.49 -6.01
N SER A 165 -0.05 22.27 -5.65
CA SER A 165 -0.50 21.97 -4.28
C SER A 165 0.61 22.21 -3.24
N ASN A 166 1.85 21.80 -3.52
CA ASN A 166 2.99 22.06 -2.64
C ASN A 166 3.30 23.55 -2.54
N ILE A 167 3.23 24.29 -3.65
CA ILE A 167 3.39 25.75 -3.66
C ILE A 167 2.34 26.40 -2.76
N THR A 168 1.08 25.99 -2.86
CA THR A 168 0.01 26.50 -2.00
C THR A 168 0.28 26.19 -0.52
N GLY A 169 0.67 24.96 -0.19
CA GLY A 169 1.04 24.57 1.18
C GLY A 169 2.21 25.40 1.73
N GLY A 170 3.27 25.59 0.93
CA GLY A 170 4.42 26.41 1.29
C GLY A 170 4.08 27.88 1.49
N ILE A 171 3.20 28.45 0.66
CA ILE A 171 2.70 29.83 0.84
C ILE A 171 1.93 29.95 2.16
N ILE A 172 1.08 28.97 2.50
CA ILE A 172 0.36 28.98 3.78
C ILE A 172 1.34 28.91 4.95
N CYS A 173 2.38 28.06 4.87
CA CYS A 173 3.44 28.00 5.88
C CYS A 173 4.18 29.32 6.03
N ALA A 174 4.47 30.02 4.93
CA ALA A 174 5.08 31.34 4.95
C ALA A 174 4.17 32.40 5.61
N ILE A 175 2.86 32.37 5.34
CA ILE A 175 1.88 33.23 6.00
C ILE A 175 1.86 32.96 7.51
N ILE A 176 1.86 31.69 7.92
CA ILE A 176 1.90 31.30 9.34
C ILE A 176 3.18 31.82 9.99
N ALA A 177 4.34 31.62 9.36
CA ALA A 177 5.60 32.17 9.88
C ALA A 177 5.55 33.71 10.03
N GLY A 178 4.91 34.40 9.09
CA GLY A 178 4.65 35.84 9.15
C GLY A 178 3.76 36.26 10.33
N MET A 179 2.81 35.42 10.77
CA MET A 179 2.02 35.69 11.98
C MET A 179 2.86 35.70 13.26
N TYR A 180 4.03 35.04 13.24
CA TYR A 180 5.00 35.01 14.34
C TYR A 180 6.19 35.94 14.12
N GLU A 181 6.10 36.92 13.21
CA GLU A 181 7.19 37.85 12.88
C GLU A 181 7.72 38.58 14.12
N SER A 182 6.86 39.01 15.04
CA SER A 182 7.30 39.64 16.30
C SER A 182 8.15 38.71 17.17
N LEU A 183 7.77 37.43 17.27
CA LEU A 183 8.52 36.42 18.02
C LEU A 183 9.87 36.11 17.35
N ILE A 184 9.87 36.01 16.02
CA ILE A 184 11.09 35.82 15.22
C ILE A 184 12.01 37.03 15.33
N GLY A 185 11.46 38.25 15.38
CA GLY A 185 12.22 39.47 15.60
C GLY A 185 12.92 39.48 16.96
N PHE A 186 12.23 38.99 18.00
CA PHE A 186 12.80 38.86 19.35
C PHE A 186 13.84 37.75 19.44
N VAL A 187 13.59 36.60 18.81
CA VAL A 187 14.52 35.46 18.75
C VAL A 187 14.70 34.99 17.31
N THR A 188 15.61 35.65 16.60
CA THR A 188 15.91 35.37 15.18
C THR A 188 16.38 33.93 14.95
N LEU A 189 16.84 33.27 16.00
CA LEU A 189 17.25 31.87 15.98
C LEU A 189 16.15 30.94 15.51
N LEU A 190 14.89 31.19 15.88
CA LEU A 190 13.76 30.33 15.50
C LEU A 190 13.65 30.18 13.98
N ALA A 191 13.84 31.28 13.23
CA ALA A 191 13.75 31.27 11.77
C ALA A 191 14.83 30.38 11.12
N LEU A 192 16.03 30.32 11.70
CA LEU A 192 17.13 29.51 11.19
C LEU A 192 16.86 28.00 11.33
N PHE A 193 16.00 27.61 12.28
CA PHE A 193 15.65 26.21 12.54
C PHE A 193 14.32 25.77 11.90
N ILE A 194 13.59 26.68 11.22
CA ILE A 194 12.38 26.33 10.45
C ILE A 194 12.66 25.18 9.45
N PRO A 195 13.73 25.21 8.62
CA PRO A 195 13.99 24.13 7.69
C PRO A 195 14.25 22.79 8.38
N VAL A 196 14.87 22.82 9.57
CA VAL A 196 15.22 21.62 10.35
C VAL A 196 13.96 20.98 10.93
N VAL A 197 13.09 21.78 11.56
CA VAL A 197 11.86 21.25 12.16
C VAL A 197 10.92 20.69 11.08
N LEU A 198 10.78 21.37 9.93
CA LEU A 198 9.98 20.89 8.82
C LEU A 198 10.53 19.57 8.28
N ALA A 199 11.83 19.49 7.95
CA ALA A 199 12.42 18.27 7.40
C ALA A 199 12.31 17.05 8.34
N LEU A 200 12.48 17.25 9.65
CA LEU A 200 12.33 16.18 10.64
C LEU A 200 10.87 15.74 10.79
N SER A 201 9.94 16.69 10.90
CA SER A 201 8.51 16.41 10.96
C SER A 201 8.00 15.71 9.71
N GLU A 202 8.44 16.16 8.52
CA GLU A 202 8.08 15.57 7.24
C GLU A 202 8.54 14.11 7.15
N SER A 203 9.79 13.85 7.56
CA SER A 203 10.37 12.49 7.58
C SER A 203 9.59 11.54 8.48
N VAL A 204 9.22 11.98 9.69
CA VAL A 204 8.43 11.17 10.63
C VAL A 204 6.99 10.98 10.12
N SER A 205 6.37 12.04 9.61
CA SER A 205 5.02 11.99 9.04
C SER A 205 4.94 11.00 7.88
N MET A 206 5.91 11.03 6.94
CA MET A 206 5.99 10.09 5.82
C MET A 206 6.16 8.64 6.28
N GLN A 207 6.98 8.39 7.30
CA GLN A 207 7.18 7.05 7.85
C GLN A 207 5.88 6.50 8.44
N SER A 208 5.23 7.29 9.31
CA SER A 208 3.97 6.89 9.94
C SER A 208 2.84 6.75 8.91
N MET A 209 2.79 7.62 7.90
CA MET A 209 1.86 7.56 6.77
C MET A 209 2.03 6.29 5.94
N THR A 210 3.27 5.93 5.60
CA THR A 210 3.59 4.73 4.81
C THR A 210 3.12 3.47 5.54
N LEU A 211 3.44 3.36 6.84
CA LEU A 211 3.02 2.24 7.67
C LEU A 211 1.48 2.16 7.81
N THR A 212 0.83 3.31 7.93
CA THR A 212 -0.63 3.40 8.00
C THR A 212 -1.25 2.88 6.70
N LEU A 213 -0.79 3.37 5.55
CA LEU A 213 -1.30 2.94 4.25
C LEU A 213 -1.09 1.44 4.01
N GLN A 214 0.09 0.90 4.33
CA GLN A 214 0.34 -0.56 4.24
C GLN A 214 -0.62 -1.38 5.12
N THR A 215 -0.97 -0.87 6.30
CA THR A 215 -1.92 -1.53 7.19
C THR A 215 -3.34 -1.43 6.67
N LEU A 216 -3.73 -0.28 6.10
CA LEU A 216 -5.05 -0.05 5.52
C LEU A 216 -5.32 -0.96 4.32
N SER A 217 -4.31 -1.24 3.50
CA SER A 217 -4.42 -2.12 2.32
C SER A 217 -4.67 -3.60 2.65
N ARG A 218 -4.46 -4.04 3.91
CA ARG A 218 -4.64 -5.45 4.32
C ARG A 218 -6.08 -5.83 4.69
N GLY A 219 -7.05 -4.92 4.53
CA GLY A 219 -8.48 -5.22 4.63
C GLY A 219 -9.27 -4.33 5.60
N PRO A 220 -10.62 -4.45 5.62
CA PRO A 220 -11.50 -3.53 6.35
C PRO A 220 -11.70 -3.81 7.86
N HIS A 221 -11.33 -4.98 8.37
CA HIS A 221 -11.67 -5.42 9.74
C HIS A 221 -10.52 -5.34 10.76
N GLN A 222 -9.51 -4.50 10.55
CA GLN A 222 -8.28 -4.50 11.36
C GLN A 222 -8.06 -3.24 12.22
N TRP A 223 -9.12 -2.57 12.69
CA TRP A 223 -9.02 -1.37 13.53
C TRP A 223 -8.19 -1.58 14.81
N SER A 224 -8.22 -2.78 15.40
CA SER A 224 -7.40 -3.15 16.56
C SER A 224 -5.90 -3.21 16.23
N LEU A 225 -5.54 -3.71 15.05
CA LEU A 225 -4.16 -3.75 14.57
C LEU A 225 -3.64 -2.36 14.21
N LEU A 226 -4.49 -1.53 13.60
CA LEU A 226 -4.19 -0.12 13.35
C LEU A 226 -3.88 0.57 14.68
N PHE A 227 -4.76 0.47 15.67
CA PHE A 227 -4.58 1.12 16.98
C PHE A 227 -3.30 0.68 17.70
N ASN A 228 -2.96 -0.60 17.67
CA ASN A 228 -1.71 -1.09 18.24
C ASN A 228 -0.48 -0.59 17.47
N ALA A 229 -0.57 -0.48 16.14
CA ALA A 229 0.48 0.12 15.32
C ALA A 229 0.66 1.61 15.65
N VAL A 230 -0.44 2.38 15.75
CA VAL A 230 -0.42 3.81 16.15
C VAL A 230 0.25 3.99 17.50
N LYS A 231 -0.09 3.17 18.50
CA LYS A 231 0.53 3.27 19.83
C LYS A 231 2.04 3.07 19.80
N ARG A 232 2.49 2.04 19.08
CA ARG A 232 3.92 1.76 18.92
C ARG A 232 4.63 2.90 18.19
N GLU A 233 4.00 3.43 17.16
CA GLU A 233 4.53 4.53 16.37
C GLU A 233 4.62 5.83 17.17
N LEU A 234 3.57 6.15 17.94
CA LEU A 234 3.56 7.31 18.82
C LEU A 234 4.68 7.24 19.86
N PHE A 235 4.93 6.06 20.42
CA PHE A 235 6.05 5.86 21.35
C PHE A 235 7.41 6.06 20.66
N ALA A 236 7.57 5.52 19.44
CA ALA A 236 8.78 5.75 18.64
C ALA A 236 8.96 7.24 18.29
N ALA A 237 7.89 7.94 17.92
CA ALA A 237 7.90 9.37 17.61
C ALA A 237 8.26 10.23 18.82
N ILE A 238 7.81 9.87 20.03
CA ILE A 238 8.22 10.54 21.27
C ILE A 238 9.72 10.36 21.50
N LEU A 239 10.25 9.15 21.36
CA LEU A 239 11.69 8.89 21.52
C LEU A 239 12.53 9.62 20.48
N LEU A 240 12.12 9.56 19.20
CA LEU A 240 12.77 10.27 18.10
C LEU A 240 12.69 11.79 18.27
N GLY A 241 11.54 12.30 18.71
CA GLY A 241 11.32 13.72 18.99
C GLY A 241 12.20 14.21 20.12
N LEU A 242 12.28 13.48 21.23
CA LEU A 242 13.17 13.81 22.35
C LEU A 242 14.64 13.76 21.94
N ALA A 243 15.07 12.71 21.24
CA ALA A 243 16.45 12.57 20.80
C ALA A 243 16.84 13.69 19.81
N SER A 244 15.98 13.99 18.84
CA SER A 244 16.22 15.03 17.84
C SER A 244 16.14 16.43 18.45
N GLY A 245 15.17 16.68 19.32
CA GLY A 245 15.03 17.93 20.06
C GLY A 245 16.23 18.20 20.96
N LEU A 246 16.73 17.19 21.68
CA LEU A 246 17.94 17.30 22.48
C LEU A 246 19.17 17.58 21.61
N ALA A 247 19.34 16.85 20.50
CA ALA A 247 20.47 17.04 19.61
C ALA A 247 20.47 18.44 18.98
N VAL A 248 19.34 18.88 18.41
CA VAL A 248 19.22 20.18 17.77
C VAL A 248 19.30 21.31 18.80
N GLY A 249 18.68 21.15 19.96
CA GLY A 249 18.79 22.10 21.07
C GLY A 249 20.24 22.26 21.56
N LEU A 250 20.98 21.16 21.69
CA LEU A 250 22.40 21.21 22.07
C LEU A 250 23.26 21.88 20.99
N ILE A 251 23.03 21.55 19.72
CA ILE A 251 23.73 22.19 18.59
C ILE A 251 23.44 23.69 18.56
N SER A 252 22.17 24.08 18.72
CA SER A 252 21.74 25.48 18.83
C SER A 252 22.47 26.18 19.97
N TYR A 253 22.57 25.54 21.15
CA TYR A 253 23.24 26.11 22.31
C TYR A 253 24.73 26.28 22.09
N ILE A 254 25.42 25.27 21.55
CA ILE A 254 26.86 25.34 21.26
C ILE A 254 27.14 26.46 20.25
N TRP A 255 26.29 26.61 19.24
CA TRP A 255 26.50 27.58 18.17
C TRP A 255 26.23 29.02 18.60
N LYS A 256 25.10 29.26 19.27
CA LYS A 256 24.57 30.61 19.51
C LYS A 256 24.63 31.04 20.98
N LYS A 257 24.90 30.10 21.89
CA LYS A 257 25.06 30.30 23.34
C LYS A 257 23.87 30.95 24.04
N GLN A 258 22.68 30.85 23.43
CA GLN A 258 21.42 31.34 23.99
C GLN A 258 20.63 30.17 24.57
N ALA A 259 20.75 29.92 25.88
CA ALA A 259 20.12 28.79 26.54
C ALA A 259 18.58 28.79 26.42
N PRO A 260 17.86 29.90 26.70
CA PRO A 260 16.39 29.91 26.61
C PRO A 260 15.90 29.57 25.20
N ALA A 261 16.47 30.23 24.18
CA ALA A 261 16.13 29.98 22.77
C ALA A 261 16.41 28.53 22.36
N SER A 262 17.54 27.97 22.81
CA SER A 262 17.94 26.61 22.44
C SER A 262 17.07 25.53 23.10
N ILE A 263 16.65 25.75 24.34
CA ILE A 263 15.67 24.89 25.04
C ILE A 263 14.32 24.96 24.32
N ALA A 264 13.86 26.18 23.98
CA ALA A 264 12.62 26.38 23.24
C ALA A 264 12.64 25.66 21.88
N ILE A 265 13.71 25.81 21.10
CA ILE A 265 13.88 25.11 19.82
C ILE A 265 13.83 23.59 20.01
N GLY A 266 14.58 23.04 20.96
CA GLY A 266 14.62 21.59 21.20
C GLY A 266 13.26 21.02 21.63
N ALA A 267 12.58 21.69 22.56
CA ALA A 267 11.25 21.28 23.03
C ALA A 267 10.20 21.39 21.91
N SER A 268 10.23 22.49 21.14
CA SER A 268 9.35 22.71 20.00
C SER A 268 9.54 21.68 18.89
N ILE A 269 10.78 21.27 18.60
CA ILE A 269 11.05 20.19 17.64
C ILE A 269 10.49 18.86 18.13
N ALA A 270 10.71 18.52 19.40
CA ALA A 270 10.18 17.29 19.98
C ALA A 270 8.65 17.22 19.88
N LEU A 271 7.96 18.32 20.23
CA LEU A 271 6.52 18.42 20.13
C LEU A 271 6.05 18.35 18.66
N ALA A 272 6.68 19.10 17.77
CA ALA A 272 6.34 19.13 16.35
C ALA A 272 6.43 17.74 15.70
N MET A 273 7.48 16.98 15.99
CA MET A 273 7.66 15.62 15.45
C MET A 273 6.58 14.65 15.95
N VAL A 274 6.20 14.74 17.23
CA VAL A 274 5.10 13.93 17.78
C VAL A 274 3.78 14.28 17.09
N THR A 275 3.50 15.57 16.89
CA THR A 275 2.31 16.01 16.14
C THR A 275 2.34 15.52 14.70
N ALA A 276 3.49 15.60 14.02
CA ALA A 276 3.64 15.16 12.65
C ALA A 276 3.39 13.65 12.50
N CYS A 277 3.88 12.83 13.43
CA CYS A 277 3.55 11.39 13.49
C CYS A 277 2.03 11.17 13.60
N ILE A 278 1.37 11.85 14.53
CA ILE A 278 -0.08 11.73 14.74
C ILE A 278 -0.83 12.06 13.44
N LEU A 279 -0.44 13.13 12.75
CA LEU A 279 -1.07 13.52 11.48
C LEU A 279 -0.79 12.53 10.35
N GLY A 280 0.43 11.99 10.27
CA GLY A 280 0.78 10.93 9.33
C GLY A 280 -0.10 9.69 9.47
N VAL A 281 -0.62 9.42 10.67
CA VAL A 281 -1.58 8.32 10.91
C VAL A 281 -3.03 8.75 10.68
N LEU A 282 -3.43 9.89 11.23
CA LEU A 282 -4.84 10.32 11.24
C LEU A 282 -5.34 10.68 9.85
N ILE A 283 -4.53 11.36 9.04
CA ILE A 283 -5.00 11.89 7.77
C ILE A 283 -5.31 10.76 6.77
N PRO A 284 -4.44 9.75 6.54
CA PRO A 284 -4.79 8.62 5.66
C PRO A 284 -6.00 7.82 6.17
N GLY A 285 -6.12 7.65 7.50
CA GLY A 285 -7.28 7.02 8.13
C GLY A 285 -8.59 7.78 7.86
N ALA A 286 -8.56 9.11 7.99
CA ALA A 286 -9.70 9.96 7.71
C ALA A 286 -10.09 9.94 6.22
N VAL A 287 -9.12 10.00 5.31
CA VAL A 287 -9.37 9.93 3.85
C VAL A 287 -10.08 8.62 3.48
N ARG A 288 -9.64 7.48 4.04
CA ARG A 288 -10.31 6.18 3.84
C ARG A 288 -11.74 6.18 4.40
N ALA A 289 -11.97 6.78 5.56
CA ALA A 289 -13.30 6.86 6.18
C ALA A 289 -14.31 7.61 5.30
N PHE A 290 -13.87 8.60 4.52
CA PHE A 290 -14.69 9.33 3.54
C PHE A 290 -14.84 8.61 2.18
N ARG A 291 -14.47 7.32 2.08
CA ARG A 291 -14.53 6.51 0.84
C ARG A 291 -13.79 7.11 -0.36
N ARG A 292 -12.77 7.92 -0.12
CA ARG A 292 -11.83 8.36 -1.16
C ARG A 292 -10.61 7.47 -1.15
N ASP A 293 -10.07 7.16 -2.33
CA ASP A 293 -8.87 6.36 -2.46
C ASP A 293 -7.68 7.04 -1.78
N PRO A 294 -7.12 6.44 -0.71
CA PRO A 294 -5.99 7.03 0.00
C PRO A 294 -4.77 7.23 -0.91
N GLY A 295 -4.56 6.36 -1.91
CA GLY A 295 -3.40 6.45 -2.81
C GLY A 295 -3.39 7.68 -3.73
N ILE A 296 -4.57 8.21 -4.09
CA ILE A 296 -4.68 9.22 -5.16
C ILE A 296 -4.60 10.67 -4.63
N ALA A 297 -4.83 10.90 -3.33
CA ALA A 297 -4.92 12.25 -2.76
C ALA A 297 -3.97 12.51 -1.56
N SER A 298 -3.21 11.52 -1.09
CA SER A 298 -2.62 11.60 0.25
C SER A 298 -1.17 12.05 0.33
N GLY A 299 -0.36 12.13 -0.73
CA GLY A 299 1.04 12.57 -0.56
C GLY A 299 1.14 14.08 -0.25
N PRO A 300 1.14 14.93 -1.28
CA PRO A 300 1.33 16.39 -1.15
C PRO A 300 0.38 17.12 -0.19
N ILE A 301 -0.89 16.74 -0.15
CA ILE A 301 -1.89 17.43 0.70
C ILE A 301 -1.65 17.11 2.18
N VAL A 302 -1.30 15.85 2.50
CA VAL A 302 -1.01 15.44 3.89
C VAL A 302 0.26 16.10 4.37
N LEU A 303 1.29 16.15 3.52
CA LEU A 303 2.55 16.84 3.81
C LEU A 303 2.30 18.33 4.10
N ALA A 304 1.55 19.03 3.24
CA ALA A 304 1.21 20.43 3.47
C ALA A 304 0.46 20.67 4.80
N LEU A 305 -0.50 19.81 5.15
CA LEU A 305 -1.21 19.90 6.43
C LEU A 305 -0.29 19.60 7.62
N ALA A 306 0.63 18.65 7.47
CA ALA A 306 1.62 18.32 8.50
C ALA A 306 2.61 19.47 8.72
N ASP A 307 3.04 20.16 7.67
CA ASP A 307 3.92 21.34 7.74
C ASP A 307 3.24 22.50 8.47
N ILE A 308 1.98 22.78 8.10
CA ILE A 308 1.15 23.80 8.73
C ILE A 308 1.04 23.54 10.24
N ALA A 309 0.66 22.33 10.62
CA ALA A 309 0.55 21.97 12.03
C ALA A 309 1.90 22.04 12.74
N THR A 310 2.97 21.53 12.11
CA THR A 310 4.34 21.57 12.62
C THR A 310 4.75 22.98 12.99
N LEU A 311 4.58 23.95 12.09
CA LEU A 311 4.93 25.34 12.36
C LEU A 311 4.08 25.95 13.47
N ILE A 312 2.77 25.69 13.47
CA ILE A 312 1.88 26.17 14.54
C ILE A 312 2.36 25.68 15.90
N PHE A 313 2.61 24.37 16.07
CA PHE A 313 3.07 23.84 17.35
C PHE A 313 4.48 24.31 17.71
N PHE A 314 5.37 24.40 16.72
CA PHE A 314 6.74 24.89 16.91
C PHE A 314 6.75 26.31 17.47
N PHE A 315 6.03 27.23 16.82
CA PHE A 315 6.00 28.64 17.22
C PHE A 315 5.18 28.87 18.49
N ASN A 316 4.06 28.18 18.70
CA ASN A 316 3.28 28.34 19.93
C ASN A 316 4.07 27.89 21.17
N LEU A 317 4.73 26.73 21.11
CA LEU A 317 5.53 26.28 22.26
C LEU A 317 6.75 27.17 22.47
N ALA A 318 7.41 27.60 21.40
CA ALA A 318 8.56 28.50 21.52
C ALA A 318 8.14 29.86 22.09
N GLY A 319 7.01 30.42 21.62
CA GLY A 319 6.45 31.66 22.15
C GLY A 319 6.02 31.55 23.61
N TRP A 320 5.48 30.40 24.02
CA TRP A 320 5.13 30.15 25.43
C TRP A 320 6.35 30.02 26.35
N LEU A 321 7.45 29.46 25.87
CA LEU A 321 8.69 29.30 26.65
C LEU A 321 9.56 30.56 26.70
N LEU A 322 9.45 31.42 25.69
CA LEU A 322 10.28 32.63 25.52
C LEU A 322 9.54 33.93 25.87
N GLY A 323 8.22 33.84 26.06
CA GLY A 323 7.33 34.94 26.43
C GLY A 323 7.25 35.18 27.92
#